data_AF-A0A9N8EAP7-F1
#
_entry.id   AF-A0A9N8EAP7-F1
#
_cell.length_a   1.000
_cell.length_b   1.000
_cell.length_c   1.000
_cell.angle_alpha   90.00
_cell.angle_beta   90.00
_cell.angle_gamma   90.00
#
_symmetry.space_group_name_H-M   'P 1'
#
loop_
_entity.id
_entity.type
_entity.pdbx_description
1 polymer ?
#
loop_
_entity_poly.entity_id
_entity_poly.type
_entity_poly.pdbx_seq_one_letter_code
_entity_poly.pdbx_strand_id
1 'polypeptide(L)'
;MKTARCPITGQVGVCPSQASAASSTEPSSDLSPRDQQAHVWQSLMEHNLQHQFATKRVDGDDGCPPGLMHASTKSFTPSEDGSLDSGSEMDSLEFSPSAAKPQQQERSWPTYDQVSARVMTADYKDILTNPTDMHNPNTTKLFCPHGVVCQARLEFFDAPNGVQPYTGLLAPGTTADHCLVRLSSAVRPVDQGTKNPIAQAIARRTFGAKLCASNILPAAAIKLFRGNGVASGNILLLGSKVGQPERNFFQHALCTAVTEKIPAMTIPFLRRFSRYSDYPLSLGLSELCQYNAQGHATPDDQVNFPFALCLQPVVQIPALEDIANNSDSDRPFDAFIDDIQQHVPAGTHLFDIYVAPTPESVGKSKQCQRIGRVMSTSSFLYSSPTDGLTFRHQSKEDDLALRRDWEERMHSTTVRCQDGTQGTVAKLTGWQIFEDHIRVNADYVDFEKQRKAPKAVSFQDDDHHDDVSIPGWTFCGFRKARVEV
;
A
#
# COMPACT_ATOMS: atom_id res chain seq x y z
N MET A 1 5.42 -13.40 -60.03
CA MET A 1 6.91 -13.46 -60.09
C MET A 1 7.44 -13.28 -58.67
N LYS A 2 8.45 -14.07 -58.32
CA LYS A 2 8.91 -14.39 -56.96
C LYS A 2 9.39 -13.16 -56.18
N THR A 3 8.89 -12.99 -54.96
CA THR A 3 9.46 -12.11 -53.92
C THR A 3 10.57 -12.86 -53.18
N ALA A 4 11.77 -12.28 -53.17
CA ALA A 4 12.93 -12.79 -52.47
C ALA A 4 12.88 -12.38 -50.99
N ARG A 5 13.09 -13.34 -50.09
CA ARG A 5 13.32 -13.15 -48.66
C ARG A 5 14.81 -12.93 -48.42
N CYS A 6 15.15 -11.98 -47.56
CA CYS A 6 16.49 -11.77 -47.02
C CYS A 6 16.45 -12.11 -45.51
N PRO A 7 17.27 -13.03 -44.98
CA PRO A 7 17.40 -13.21 -43.54
C PRO A 7 18.65 -12.49 -43.04
N ILE A 8 18.48 -11.53 -42.12
CA ILE A 8 19.57 -11.01 -41.30
C ILE A 8 19.41 -11.63 -39.92
N THR A 9 20.25 -12.61 -39.62
CA THR A 9 20.50 -13.12 -38.27
C THR A 9 21.57 -12.28 -37.61
N GLY A 10 21.17 -11.37 -36.71
CA GLY A 10 22.08 -10.67 -35.80
C GLY A 10 21.81 -11.11 -34.37
N GLN A 11 22.75 -11.87 -33.79
CA GLN A 11 22.77 -12.18 -32.36
C GLN A 11 23.04 -10.89 -31.57
N VAL A 12 22.11 -10.51 -30.70
CA VAL A 12 22.33 -9.47 -29.69
C VAL A 12 22.75 -10.19 -28.41
N GLY A 13 24.00 -9.96 -27.99
CA GLY A 13 24.53 -10.43 -26.72
C GLY A 13 23.85 -9.68 -25.57
N VAL A 14 23.17 -10.42 -24.70
CA VAL A 14 22.59 -9.91 -23.46
C VAL A 14 23.69 -9.94 -22.39
N CYS A 15 24.07 -8.77 -21.88
CA CYS A 15 24.86 -8.66 -20.65
C CYS A 15 23.97 -8.99 -19.44
N PRO A 16 24.39 -9.88 -18.53
CA PRO A 16 23.66 -10.09 -17.28
C PRO A 16 23.92 -8.90 -16.35
N SER A 17 22.84 -8.19 -16.01
CA SER A 17 22.83 -7.23 -14.92
C SER A 17 22.92 -8.02 -13.59
N GLN A 18 23.97 -7.76 -12.82
CA GLN A 18 24.09 -8.27 -11.45
C GLN A 18 23.11 -7.49 -10.58
N ALA A 19 21.95 -8.10 -10.30
CA ALA A 19 21.14 -7.72 -9.15
C ALA A 19 21.84 -8.25 -7.90
N SER A 20 22.18 -7.36 -6.96
CA SER A 20 22.66 -7.76 -5.63
C SER A 20 21.53 -8.49 -4.91
N ALA A 21 21.67 -9.82 -4.79
CA ALA A 21 20.79 -10.63 -3.96
C ALA A 21 21.01 -10.24 -2.49
N ALA A 22 20.08 -9.47 -1.92
CA ALA A 22 19.89 -9.50 -0.48
C ALA A 22 19.42 -10.91 -0.13
N SER A 23 20.16 -11.61 0.72
CA SER A 23 19.78 -12.92 1.24
C SER A 23 18.55 -12.75 2.13
N SER A 24 17.37 -12.89 1.56
CA SER A 24 16.14 -13.08 2.32
C SER A 24 16.13 -14.52 2.81
N THR A 25 16.39 -14.72 4.09
CA THR A 25 16.11 -15.98 4.77
C THR A 25 14.59 -16.10 4.83
N GLU A 26 14.00 -16.94 3.98
CA GLU A 26 12.57 -17.24 4.08
C GLU A 26 12.31 -17.93 5.43
N PRO A 27 11.26 -17.53 6.18
CA PRO A 27 10.92 -18.20 7.43
C PRO A 27 10.55 -19.66 7.15
N SER A 28 11.01 -20.57 8.02
CA SER A 28 10.62 -21.98 7.97
C SER A 28 9.10 -22.10 7.92
N SER A 29 8.60 -22.95 7.02
CA SER A 29 7.18 -23.26 6.83
C SER A 29 6.51 -23.88 8.05
N ASP A 30 7.28 -24.25 9.08
CA ASP A 30 6.80 -25.01 10.24
C ASP A 30 6.27 -24.14 11.38
N LEU A 31 6.42 -22.80 11.29
CA LEU A 31 5.90 -21.88 12.30
C LEU A 31 4.38 -21.75 12.22
N SER A 32 3.71 -21.62 13.37
CA SER A 32 2.29 -21.29 13.40
C SER A 32 2.05 -19.92 12.76
N PRO A 33 0.87 -19.63 12.17
CA PRO A 33 0.59 -18.31 11.58
C PRO A 33 0.80 -17.14 12.55
N ARG A 34 0.57 -17.36 13.86
CA ARG A 34 0.84 -16.38 14.91
C ARG A 34 2.34 -16.12 15.08
N ASP A 35 3.15 -17.17 15.05
CA ASP A 35 4.61 -17.06 15.20
C ASP A 35 5.26 -16.50 13.94
N GLN A 36 4.76 -16.84 12.75
CA GLN A 36 5.14 -16.20 11.49
C GLN A 36 4.87 -14.69 11.56
N GLN A 37 3.69 -14.29 12.04
CA GLN A 37 3.34 -12.88 12.20
C GLN A 37 4.25 -12.19 13.23
N ALA A 38 4.50 -12.82 14.38
CA ALA A 38 5.40 -12.29 15.41
C ALA A 38 6.85 -12.15 14.90
N HIS A 39 7.31 -13.10 14.08
CA HIS A 39 8.63 -13.06 13.46
C HIS A 39 8.74 -11.92 12.44
N VAL A 40 7.73 -11.73 11.58
CA VAL A 40 7.67 -10.58 10.65
C VAL A 40 7.73 -9.26 11.43
N TRP A 41 7.02 -9.17 12.55
CA TRP A 41 7.06 -8.01 13.43
C TRP A 41 8.44 -7.77 14.04
N GLN A 42 9.04 -8.82 14.58
CA GLN A 42 10.35 -8.74 15.21
C GLN A 42 11.41 -8.35 14.18
N SER A 43 11.38 -8.94 12.98
CA SER A 43 12.26 -8.59 11.87
C SER A 43 12.09 -7.12 11.44
N LEU A 44 10.85 -6.62 11.33
CA LEU A 44 10.59 -5.21 11.01
C LEU A 44 11.08 -4.25 12.11
N MET A 45 10.89 -4.61 13.37
CA MET A 45 11.36 -3.81 14.50
C MET A 45 12.89 -3.82 14.61
N GLU A 46 13.52 -4.98 14.44
CA GLU A 46 14.98 -5.13 14.43
C GLU A 46 15.61 -4.36 13.27
N HIS A 47 15.01 -4.39 12.08
CA HIS A 47 15.48 -3.61 10.94
C HIS A 47 15.38 -2.09 11.19
N ASN A 48 14.25 -1.62 11.73
CA ASN A 48 14.08 -0.22 12.11
C ASN A 48 15.09 0.20 13.20
N LEU A 49 15.38 -0.66 14.17
CA LEU A 49 16.37 -0.41 15.22
C LEU A 49 17.81 -0.41 14.66
N GLN A 50 18.16 -1.34 13.77
CA GLN A 50 19.48 -1.40 13.14
C GLN A 50 19.78 -0.12 12.34
N HIS A 51 18.79 0.44 11.64
CA HIS A 51 18.93 1.74 10.98
C HIS A 51 19.16 2.89 11.97
N GLN A 52 18.54 2.87 13.16
CA GLN A 52 18.77 3.88 14.20
C GLN A 52 20.20 3.84 14.77
N PHE A 53 20.83 2.65 14.83
CA PHE A 53 22.21 2.51 15.30
C PHE A 53 23.26 2.80 14.22
N ALA A 54 22.94 2.57 12.94
CA ALA A 54 23.83 2.86 11.83
C ALA A 54 23.98 4.37 11.59
N THR A 55 22.91 5.16 11.71
CA THR A 55 22.97 6.62 11.54
C THR A 55 23.65 7.34 12.69
N LYS A 56 23.63 6.77 13.91
CA LYS A 56 24.32 7.33 15.09
C LYS A 56 25.85 7.20 15.06
N ARG A 57 26.43 6.47 14.10
CA ARG A 57 27.89 6.25 14.00
C ARG A 57 28.61 7.20 13.06
N VAL A 58 27.91 8.06 12.31
CA VAL A 58 28.54 8.91 11.28
C VAL A 58 28.85 10.33 11.79
N ASP A 59 28.27 10.77 12.92
CA ASP A 59 28.57 12.08 13.50
C ASP A 59 29.31 11.94 14.84
N GLY A 60 30.62 12.18 14.84
CA GLY A 60 31.38 12.48 16.06
C GLY A 60 32.79 11.90 16.14
N ASP A 61 33.72 12.46 15.38
CA ASP A 61 35.12 12.57 15.79
C ASP A 61 35.27 13.95 16.45
N ASP A 62 35.37 14.01 17.78
CA ASP A 62 35.94 15.12 18.56
C ASP A 62 35.97 14.80 20.08
N GLY A 63 37.14 14.36 20.55
CA GLY A 63 37.82 14.87 21.76
C GLY A 63 37.21 14.77 23.19
N CYS A 64 37.63 13.73 23.94
CA CYS A 64 37.99 13.70 25.40
C CYS A 64 36.91 13.85 26.50
N PRO A 65 37.17 13.49 27.80
CA PRO A 65 38.21 12.65 28.44
C PRO A 65 37.61 11.57 29.43
N PRO A 66 38.42 10.79 30.20
CA PRO A 66 38.01 9.47 30.73
C PRO A 66 37.45 9.49 32.16
N GLY A 67 36.53 8.56 32.45
CA GLY A 67 36.11 8.29 33.83
C GLY A 67 35.05 7.18 33.98
N LEU A 68 35.49 6.05 34.54
CA LEU A 68 34.77 5.19 35.50
C LEU A 68 33.40 4.57 35.11
N MET A 69 33.41 3.27 34.80
CA MET A 69 33.04 2.17 35.73
C MET A 69 32.68 0.90 34.94
N HIS A 70 33.34 -0.20 35.31
CA HIS A 70 33.10 -1.55 34.81
C HIS A 70 31.71 -2.06 35.23
N ALA A 71 30.96 -2.60 34.26
CA ALA A 71 29.92 -3.59 34.51
C ALA A 71 30.22 -4.84 33.67
N SER A 72 30.48 -5.94 34.37
CA SER A 72 30.83 -7.25 33.84
C SER A 72 29.60 -7.92 33.23
N THR A 73 29.64 -8.20 31.92
CA THR A 73 28.72 -9.12 31.25
C THR A 73 29.35 -10.50 31.20
N LYS A 74 28.73 -11.46 31.90
CA LYS A 74 29.05 -12.89 31.82
C LYS A 74 28.55 -13.43 30.47
N SER A 75 29.47 -13.96 29.67
CA SER A 75 29.18 -14.78 28.50
C SER A 75 28.67 -16.16 28.94
N PHE A 76 27.62 -16.64 28.28
CA PHE A 76 27.10 -17.99 28.40
C PHE A 76 27.50 -18.74 27.14
N THR A 77 28.34 -19.77 27.28
CA THR A 77 28.66 -20.72 26.21
C THR A 77 27.77 -21.95 26.37
N PRO A 78 27.08 -22.45 25.33
CA PRO A 78 26.50 -23.79 25.38
C PRO A 78 27.59 -24.82 25.08
N SER A 79 27.66 -25.82 25.94
CA SER A 79 28.40 -27.07 25.77
C SER A 79 27.77 -27.93 24.68
N GLU A 80 28.58 -28.33 23.71
CA GLU A 80 28.34 -29.48 22.83
C GLU A 80 28.51 -30.77 23.64
N ASP A 81 27.55 -31.70 23.55
CA ASP A 81 27.78 -33.15 23.76
C ASP A 81 26.51 -33.94 23.42
N GLY A 82 26.68 -35.11 22.77
CA GLY A 82 25.66 -36.15 22.63
C GLY A 82 25.34 -36.51 21.17
N SER A 83 26.20 -37.28 20.51
CA SER A 83 26.13 -38.76 20.39
C SER A 83 25.26 -39.23 19.22
N LEU A 84 25.96 -39.63 18.16
CA LEU A 84 25.49 -40.49 17.08
C LEU A 84 25.11 -41.86 17.65
N ASP A 85 23.87 -42.29 17.40
CA ASP A 85 23.53 -43.70 17.40
C ASP A 85 22.86 -44.06 16.07
N SER A 86 23.28 -45.21 15.56
CA SER A 86 23.14 -45.64 14.19
C SER A 86 22.27 -46.89 14.12
N GLY A 87 21.27 -46.86 13.26
CA GLY A 87 20.73 -48.05 12.61
C GLY A 87 19.31 -48.44 13.02
N SER A 88 18.42 -48.44 12.03
CA SER A 88 17.51 -49.56 11.75
C SER A 88 16.67 -49.28 10.51
N GLU A 89 16.70 -50.24 9.58
CA GLU A 89 15.61 -50.69 8.69
C GLU A 89 14.57 -49.68 8.21
N MET A 90 14.66 -49.29 6.93
CA MET A 90 13.54 -48.74 6.18
C MET A 90 12.69 -49.89 5.62
N ASP A 91 11.66 -50.26 6.38
CA ASP A 91 10.48 -50.94 5.87
C ASP A 91 9.70 -49.98 4.95
N SER A 92 9.38 -50.47 3.76
CA SER A 92 8.55 -49.81 2.76
C SER A 92 7.11 -49.70 3.25
N LEU A 93 6.80 -48.61 3.97
CA LEU A 93 5.44 -48.21 4.30
C LEU A 93 4.82 -47.45 3.12
N GLU A 94 3.82 -48.06 2.50
CA GLU A 94 2.89 -47.40 1.58
C GLU A 94 2.22 -46.21 2.28
N PHE A 95 2.71 -45.01 2.00
CA PHE A 95 2.04 -43.77 2.38
C PHE A 95 0.72 -43.65 1.59
N SER A 96 -0.41 -43.93 2.25
CA SER A 96 -1.72 -43.49 1.79
C SER A 96 -1.89 -41.99 2.05
N PRO A 97 -1.90 -41.10 1.03
CA PRO A 97 -2.05 -39.67 1.25
C PRO A 97 -3.55 -39.33 1.19
N SER A 98 -4.27 -39.60 2.28
CA SER A 98 -5.54 -38.91 2.55
C SER A 98 -5.33 -37.98 3.74
N ALA A 99 -4.45 -36.98 3.55
CA ALA A 99 -4.40 -35.86 4.47
C ALA A 99 -5.73 -35.11 4.34
N ALA A 100 -6.63 -35.34 5.30
CA ALA A 100 -7.87 -34.60 5.41
C ALA A 100 -7.55 -33.11 5.30
N LYS A 101 -8.14 -32.42 4.32
CA LYS A 101 -7.95 -30.97 4.17
C LYS A 101 -8.28 -30.33 5.52
N PRO A 102 -7.39 -29.52 6.11
CA PRO A 102 -7.67 -28.85 7.36
C PRO A 102 -9.01 -28.14 7.23
N GLN A 103 -9.94 -28.43 8.12
CA GLN A 103 -11.24 -27.75 8.14
C GLN A 103 -10.96 -26.27 8.34
N GLN A 104 -11.19 -25.51 7.29
CA GLN A 104 -10.99 -24.08 7.29
C GLN A 104 -11.98 -23.50 8.29
N GLN A 105 -11.48 -23.05 9.44
CA GLN A 105 -12.33 -22.49 10.48
C GLN A 105 -13.04 -21.26 9.90
N GLU A 106 -14.37 -21.29 9.89
CA GLU A 106 -15.18 -20.20 9.35
C GLU A 106 -14.83 -18.90 10.07
N ARG A 107 -14.46 -17.86 9.31
CA ARG A 107 -14.07 -16.57 9.88
C ARG A 107 -15.32 -15.87 10.42
N SER A 108 -15.27 -15.47 11.69
CA SER A 108 -16.41 -14.81 12.34
C SER A 108 -16.52 -13.34 11.94
N TRP A 109 -17.32 -13.05 10.92
CA TRP A 109 -17.60 -11.68 10.52
C TRP A 109 -18.78 -11.07 11.28
N PRO A 110 -18.68 -9.80 11.72
CA PRO A 110 -19.80 -9.12 12.35
C PRO A 110 -20.93 -8.95 11.34
N THR A 111 -22.16 -9.18 11.79
CA THR A 111 -23.35 -8.91 10.98
C THR A 111 -23.52 -7.40 10.79
N TYR A 112 -24.26 -7.00 9.74
CA TYR A 112 -24.57 -5.59 9.53
C TYR A 112 -25.23 -4.95 10.76
N ASP A 113 -26.12 -5.68 11.44
CA ASP A 113 -26.78 -5.20 12.66
C ASP A 113 -25.80 -5.03 13.83
N GLN A 114 -24.84 -5.95 13.99
CA GLN A 114 -23.78 -5.83 15.00
C GLN A 114 -22.88 -4.62 14.73
N VAL A 115 -22.48 -4.42 13.47
CA VAL A 115 -21.73 -3.22 13.06
C VAL A 115 -22.56 -1.97 13.36
N SER A 116 -23.83 -1.97 12.96
CA SER A 116 -24.73 -0.85 13.13
C SER A 116 -24.92 -0.45 14.59
N ALA A 117 -25.28 -1.41 15.44
CA ALA A 117 -25.48 -1.20 16.87
C ALA A 117 -24.20 -0.69 17.56
N ARG A 118 -23.04 -1.22 17.16
CA ARG A 118 -21.77 -0.81 17.74
C ARG A 118 -21.33 0.57 17.26
N VAL A 119 -21.54 0.95 16.00
CA VAL A 119 -21.27 2.33 15.53
C VAL A 119 -22.07 3.35 16.32
N MET A 120 -23.33 3.04 16.63
CA MET A 120 -24.21 3.95 17.36
C MET A 120 -23.80 4.15 18.83
N THR A 121 -23.09 3.18 19.42
CA THR A 121 -22.74 3.17 20.85
C THR A 121 -21.26 3.43 21.12
N ALA A 122 -20.36 3.07 20.21
CA ALA A 122 -18.92 3.19 20.39
C ALA A 122 -18.43 4.65 20.33
N ASP A 123 -17.35 4.89 21.07
CA ASP A 123 -16.48 6.05 20.90
C ASP A 123 -15.31 5.66 20.00
N TYR A 124 -15.12 6.42 18.91
CA TYR A 124 -14.05 6.19 17.94
C TYR A 124 -12.87 7.14 18.15
N LYS A 125 -12.94 8.06 19.13
CA LYS A 125 -11.90 9.05 19.37
C LYS A 125 -10.51 8.41 19.53
N ASP A 126 -10.40 7.36 20.32
CA ASP A 126 -9.12 6.66 20.53
C ASP A 126 -8.59 6.06 19.22
N ILE A 127 -9.46 5.42 18.42
CA ILE A 127 -9.04 4.81 17.14
C ILE A 127 -8.57 5.88 16.14
N LEU A 128 -9.17 7.07 16.18
CA LEU A 128 -8.86 8.17 15.27
C LEU A 128 -7.65 8.99 15.73
N THR A 129 -7.42 9.12 17.03
CA THR A 129 -6.42 10.04 17.59
C THR A 129 -5.20 9.36 18.20
N ASN A 130 -5.25 8.05 18.46
CA ASN A 130 -4.14 7.34 19.09
C ASN A 130 -2.89 7.38 18.19
N PRO A 131 -1.78 7.98 18.64
CA PRO A 131 -0.55 8.06 17.85
C PRO A 131 0.22 6.75 17.82
N THR A 132 -0.14 5.76 18.64
CA THR A 132 0.57 4.48 18.67
C THR A 132 0.24 3.65 17.45
N ASP A 133 1.27 3.03 16.87
CA ASP A 133 1.13 2.13 15.73
C ASP A 133 0.51 0.77 16.06
N MET A 134 0.12 0.56 17.32
CA MET A 134 -0.44 -0.67 17.85
C MET A 134 -1.88 -0.51 18.29
N HIS A 135 -2.65 -1.59 18.15
CA HIS A 135 -4.04 -1.67 18.57
C HIS A 135 -4.14 -1.89 20.06
N ASN A 136 -5.12 -1.25 20.70
CA ASN A 136 -5.40 -1.52 22.11
C ASN A 136 -5.92 -2.98 22.23
N PRO A 137 -5.23 -3.86 22.98
CA PRO A 137 -5.59 -5.27 23.06
C PRO A 137 -6.98 -5.51 23.66
N ASN A 138 -7.53 -4.52 24.38
CA ASN A 138 -8.87 -4.59 24.96
C ASN A 138 -9.99 -4.20 23.98
N THR A 139 -9.64 -3.82 22.75
CA THR A 139 -10.59 -3.42 21.73
C THR A 139 -10.54 -4.39 20.57
N THR A 140 -11.69 -4.66 19.94
CA THR A 140 -11.76 -5.50 18.73
C THR A 140 -12.08 -4.62 17.55
N LYS A 141 -11.37 -4.82 16.43
CA LYS A 141 -11.67 -4.15 15.17
C LYS A 141 -13.08 -4.51 14.71
N LEU A 142 -13.92 -3.50 14.53
CA LEU A 142 -15.28 -3.68 14.02
C LEU A 142 -15.33 -3.63 12.50
N PHE A 143 -14.65 -2.65 11.92
CA PHE A 143 -14.51 -2.47 10.49
C PHE A 143 -13.25 -3.14 10.01
N CYS A 144 -13.32 -3.68 8.80
CA CYS A 144 -12.22 -4.42 8.20
C CYS A 144 -11.65 -5.49 9.17
N PRO A 145 -12.47 -6.29 9.87
CA PRO A 145 -11.98 -7.15 10.95
C PRO A 145 -11.00 -8.20 10.43
N HIS A 146 -11.26 -8.74 9.24
CA HIS A 146 -10.39 -9.71 8.57
C HIS A 146 -9.83 -9.16 7.27
N GLY A 147 -8.65 -9.64 6.89
CA GLY A 147 -8.03 -9.33 5.63
C GLY A 147 -6.74 -10.10 5.44
N VAL A 148 -5.88 -9.56 4.58
CA VAL A 148 -4.52 -10.03 4.35
C VAL A 148 -3.56 -8.86 4.50
N VAL A 149 -2.33 -9.14 4.94
CA VAL A 149 -1.27 -8.14 5.10
C VAL A 149 0.02 -8.67 4.49
N CYS A 150 0.77 -7.80 3.83
CA CYS A 150 2.13 -8.08 3.40
C CYS A 150 3.05 -6.88 3.70
N GLN A 151 4.35 -7.15 3.76
CA GLN A 151 5.36 -6.12 3.55
C GLN A 151 5.34 -5.68 2.09
N ALA A 152 5.54 -4.39 1.88
CA ALA A 152 5.58 -3.78 0.57
C ALA A 152 6.60 -2.65 0.52
N ARG A 153 6.85 -2.18 -0.70
CA ARG A 153 7.64 -1.00 -1.04
C ARG A 153 6.79 -0.03 -1.84
N LEU A 154 6.86 1.26 -1.50
CA LEU A 154 6.27 2.32 -2.32
C LEU A 154 7.39 3.05 -3.05
N GLU A 155 7.31 3.07 -4.38
CA GLU A 155 8.26 3.77 -5.24
C GLU A 155 7.58 4.98 -5.85
N PHE A 156 8.12 6.18 -5.61
CA PHE A 156 7.63 7.42 -6.19
C PHE A 156 8.53 7.83 -7.35
N PHE A 157 7.92 8.08 -8.50
CA PHE A 157 8.64 8.44 -9.72
C PHE A 157 9.19 9.86 -9.63
N ASP A 158 10.26 10.13 -10.39
CA ASP A 158 10.78 11.48 -10.56
C ASP A 158 9.71 12.39 -11.17
N ALA A 159 9.54 13.58 -10.60
CA ALA A 159 8.60 14.53 -11.15
C ALA A 159 9.14 15.17 -12.43
N PRO A 160 8.25 15.47 -13.40
CA PRO A 160 8.65 16.06 -14.66
C PRO A 160 9.29 17.44 -14.45
N ASN A 161 10.37 17.69 -15.18
CA ASN A 161 11.11 18.96 -15.17
C ASN A 161 11.67 19.36 -13.78
N GLY A 162 11.86 18.41 -12.87
CA GLY A 162 12.45 18.66 -11.55
C GLY A 162 11.56 19.46 -10.60
N VAL A 163 10.27 19.61 -10.91
CA VAL A 163 9.30 20.21 -9.99
C VAL A 163 9.13 19.29 -8.79
N GLN A 164 9.05 19.81 -7.56
CA GLN A 164 8.78 19.02 -6.36
C GLN A 164 7.33 19.28 -5.90
N PRO A 165 6.31 18.66 -6.54
CA PRO A 165 4.91 18.92 -6.24
C PRO A 165 4.47 18.38 -4.87
N TYR A 166 5.25 17.51 -4.24
CA TYR A 166 4.94 16.88 -2.96
C TYR A 166 6.20 16.79 -2.10
N THR A 167 5.99 16.66 -0.80
CA THR A 167 7.04 16.60 0.22
C THR A 167 6.91 15.33 1.07
N GLY A 168 7.83 15.12 2.02
CA GLY A 168 7.83 13.98 2.93
C GLY A 168 7.88 12.63 2.23
N LEU A 169 7.05 11.68 2.66
CA LEU A 169 6.98 10.32 2.11
C LEU A 169 6.47 10.29 0.66
N LEU A 170 5.78 11.33 0.19
CA LEU A 170 5.27 11.41 -1.18
C LEU A 170 6.20 12.18 -2.12
N ALA A 171 7.39 12.59 -1.66
CA ALA A 171 8.32 13.36 -2.46
C ALA A 171 8.73 12.57 -3.73
N PRO A 172 8.68 13.19 -4.92
CA PRO A 172 9.11 12.54 -6.16
C PRO A 172 10.55 12.00 -6.10
N GLY A 173 10.77 10.87 -6.76
CA GLY A 173 12.07 10.18 -6.79
C GLY A 173 12.46 9.50 -5.47
N THR A 174 11.57 9.48 -4.47
CA THR A 174 11.81 8.78 -3.21
C THR A 174 11.23 7.37 -3.20
N THR A 175 11.68 6.56 -2.25
CA THR A 175 11.18 5.20 -2.04
C THR A 175 11.00 4.99 -0.54
N ALA A 176 9.85 4.41 -0.17
CA ALA A 176 9.62 3.88 1.16
C ALA A 176 9.79 2.37 1.11
N ASP A 177 10.99 1.89 1.43
CA ASP A 177 11.39 0.48 1.29
C ASP A 177 10.63 -0.46 2.24
N HIS A 178 10.16 0.06 3.37
CA HIS A 178 9.47 -0.71 4.39
C HIS A 178 8.11 -0.09 4.68
N CYS A 179 7.06 -0.76 4.18
CA CYS A 179 5.69 -0.46 4.57
C CYS A 179 4.89 -1.75 4.75
N LEU A 180 3.73 -1.63 5.41
CA LEU A 180 2.73 -2.69 5.44
C LEU A 180 1.55 -2.28 4.57
N VAL A 181 1.10 -3.20 3.72
CA VAL A 181 -0.14 -3.07 2.96
C VAL A 181 -1.12 -4.10 3.49
N ARG A 182 -2.28 -3.64 3.93
CA ARG A 182 -3.38 -4.49 4.39
C ARG A 182 -4.57 -4.35 3.46
N LEU A 183 -5.06 -5.47 2.94
CA LEU A 183 -6.23 -5.55 2.06
C LEU A 183 -7.36 -6.27 2.79
N SER A 184 -8.56 -5.68 2.81
CA SER A 184 -9.67 -6.15 3.64
C SER A 184 -11.03 -5.73 3.09
N SER A 185 -12.12 -6.36 3.57
CA SER A 185 -13.48 -5.87 3.30
C SER A 185 -13.99 -5.09 4.49
N ALA A 186 -14.54 -3.89 4.27
CA ALA A 186 -15.02 -2.99 5.32
C ALA A 186 -16.03 -3.67 6.25
N VAL A 187 -17.00 -4.39 5.67
CA VAL A 187 -17.99 -5.20 6.36
C VAL A 187 -18.38 -6.40 5.48
N ARG A 188 -19.13 -7.35 6.04
CA ARG A 188 -19.82 -8.39 5.27
C ARG A 188 -21.00 -7.77 4.51
N PRO A 189 -21.19 -8.06 3.20
CA PRO A 189 -22.37 -7.59 2.48
C PRO A 189 -23.69 -8.15 3.05
N VAL A 190 -24.78 -7.41 2.89
CA VAL A 190 -26.07 -7.67 3.55
C VAL A 190 -26.73 -8.98 3.10
N ASP A 191 -26.59 -9.38 1.83
CA ASP A 191 -27.40 -10.45 1.22
C ASP A 191 -26.76 -11.85 1.32
N GLN A 192 -25.50 -11.94 1.76
CA GLN A 192 -24.73 -13.19 1.76
C GLN A 192 -25.03 -14.14 2.94
N GLY A 193 -26.11 -13.91 3.68
CA GLY A 193 -26.52 -14.73 4.83
C GLY A 193 -27.88 -15.40 4.71
N THR A 194 -28.75 -14.95 3.80
CA THR A 194 -30.13 -15.43 3.69
C THR A 194 -30.45 -15.95 2.29
N LYS A 195 -30.83 -17.23 2.21
CA LYS A 195 -31.35 -17.84 0.97
C LYS A 195 -32.86 -17.60 0.77
N ASN A 196 -33.52 -16.86 1.67
CA ASN A 196 -34.97 -16.62 1.60
C ASN A 196 -35.28 -15.46 0.65
N PRO A 197 -35.97 -15.69 -0.50
CA PRO A 197 -36.24 -14.65 -1.49
C PRO A 197 -37.01 -13.43 -0.96
N ILE A 198 -37.90 -13.64 0.02
CA ILE A 198 -38.67 -12.56 0.64
C ILE A 198 -37.74 -11.67 1.47
N ALA A 199 -36.83 -12.27 2.23
CA ALA A 199 -35.82 -11.53 2.99
C ALA A 199 -34.89 -10.74 2.06
N GLN A 200 -34.48 -11.33 0.92
CA GLN A 200 -33.68 -10.62 -0.09
C GLN A 200 -34.45 -9.46 -0.73
N ALA A 201 -35.73 -9.63 -1.04
CA ALA A 201 -36.56 -8.56 -1.60
C ALA A 201 -36.74 -7.39 -0.60
N ILE A 202 -36.94 -7.70 0.69
CA ILE A 202 -36.98 -6.71 1.76
C ILE A 202 -35.62 -6.02 1.86
N ALA A 203 -34.52 -6.77 1.89
CA ALA A 203 -33.17 -6.20 1.94
C ALA A 203 -32.92 -5.27 0.76
N ARG A 204 -33.24 -5.67 -0.47
CA ARG A 204 -33.08 -4.83 -1.68
C ARG A 204 -33.90 -3.55 -1.63
N ARG A 205 -35.14 -3.63 -1.11
CA ARG A 205 -35.98 -2.44 -0.93
C ARG A 205 -35.43 -1.50 0.14
N THR A 206 -34.89 -2.05 1.21
CA THR A 206 -34.39 -1.30 2.37
C THR A 206 -33.02 -0.72 2.07
N PHE A 207 -32.04 -1.55 1.70
CA PHE A 207 -30.63 -1.20 1.51
C PHE A 207 -30.27 -0.72 0.09
N GLY A 208 -31.16 -0.94 -0.88
CA GLY A 208 -30.94 -0.62 -2.28
C GLY A 208 -30.26 -1.76 -3.05
N ALA A 209 -30.55 -1.83 -4.36
CA ALA A 209 -30.08 -2.91 -5.22
C ALA A 209 -28.55 -3.03 -5.27
N LYS A 210 -27.82 -1.91 -5.28
CA LYS A 210 -26.35 -1.91 -5.37
C LYS A 210 -25.70 -2.56 -4.14
N LEU A 211 -26.14 -2.20 -2.93
CA LEU A 211 -25.56 -2.76 -1.69
C LEU A 211 -25.87 -4.26 -1.55
N CYS A 212 -27.07 -4.68 -1.97
CA CYS A 212 -27.43 -6.11 -1.98
C CYS A 212 -26.70 -6.92 -3.07
N ALA A 213 -26.35 -6.29 -4.18
CA ALA A 213 -25.57 -6.93 -5.25
C ALA A 213 -24.06 -7.00 -4.94
N SER A 214 -23.60 -6.35 -3.86
CA SER A 214 -22.20 -6.34 -3.51
C SER A 214 -21.73 -7.68 -2.96
N ASN A 215 -20.56 -8.11 -3.42
CA ASN A 215 -19.85 -9.28 -2.90
C ASN A 215 -18.74 -8.90 -1.91
N ILE A 216 -18.11 -7.75 -2.08
CA ILE A 216 -17.11 -7.21 -1.14
C ILE A 216 -17.16 -5.68 -1.08
N LEU A 217 -16.65 -5.11 0.02
CA LEU A 217 -16.45 -3.67 0.20
C LEU A 217 -14.94 -3.41 0.38
N PRO A 218 -14.15 -3.34 -0.70
CA PRO A 218 -12.69 -3.30 -0.60
C PRO A 218 -12.18 -2.08 0.17
N ALA A 219 -11.21 -2.34 1.04
CA ALA A 219 -10.48 -1.36 1.79
C ALA A 219 -9.00 -1.74 1.80
N ALA A 220 -8.13 -0.78 1.49
CA ALA A 220 -6.69 -0.92 1.64
C ALA A 220 -6.19 0.05 2.70
N ALA A 221 -5.31 -0.43 3.58
CA ALA A 221 -4.58 0.42 4.50
C ALA A 221 -3.09 0.27 4.28
N ILE A 222 -2.36 1.38 4.22
CA ILE A 222 -0.92 1.42 4.05
C ILE A 222 -0.30 2.07 5.28
N LYS A 223 0.72 1.44 5.85
CA LYS A 223 1.53 1.98 6.95
C LYS A 223 2.97 2.12 6.49
N LEU A 224 3.45 3.36 6.43
CA LEU A 224 4.79 3.74 5.96
C LEU A 224 5.68 4.03 7.17
N PHE A 225 6.65 3.16 7.43
CA PHE A 225 7.55 3.34 8.56
C PHE A 225 8.50 4.52 8.31
N ARG A 226 8.87 5.21 9.39
CA ARG A 226 9.78 6.36 9.38
C ARG A 226 10.94 6.10 10.33
N GLY A 227 12.10 6.65 9.99
CA GLY A 227 13.26 6.66 10.87
C GLY A 227 13.11 7.55 12.09
N ASN A 228 14.16 7.59 12.93
CA ASN A 228 14.31 8.52 14.04
C ASN A 228 13.18 8.52 15.09
N GLY A 229 12.49 7.39 15.26
CA GLY A 229 11.42 7.24 16.25
C GLY A 229 10.15 8.04 15.92
N VAL A 230 10.03 8.57 14.71
CA VAL A 230 8.82 9.25 14.25
C VAL A 230 7.72 8.21 13.99
N ALA A 231 6.48 8.52 14.40
CA ALA A 231 5.33 7.66 14.16
C ALA A 231 5.15 7.39 12.66
N SER A 232 4.67 6.19 12.31
CA SER A 232 4.46 5.84 10.90
C SER A 232 3.42 6.74 10.20
N GLY A 233 3.59 6.95 8.90
CA GLY A 233 2.58 7.57 8.06
C GLY A 233 1.51 6.55 7.69
N ASN A 234 0.23 6.85 7.89
CA ASN A 234 -0.86 5.90 7.65
C ASN A 234 -1.80 6.44 6.57
N ILE A 235 -2.26 5.56 5.69
CA ILE A 235 -3.24 5.86 4.65
C ILE A 235 -4.32 4.80 4.69
N LEU A 236 -5.58 5.21 4.66
CA LEU A 236 -6.70 4.31 4.44
C LEU A 236 -7.38 4.71 3.13
N LEU A 237 -7.72 3.72 2.33
CA LEU A 237 -8.41 3.90 1.06
C LEU A 237 -9.58 2.94 1.00
N LEU A 238 -10.68 3.44 0.46
CA LEU A 238 -11.92 2.68 0.32
C LEU A 238 -12.32 2.65 -1.16
N GLY A 239 -12.86 1.51 -1.58
CA GLY A 239 -13.53 1.40 -2.86
C GLY A 239 -14.94 2.00 -2.79
N SER A 240 -15.90 1.31 -3.41
CA SER A 240 -17.31 1.71 -3.36
C SER A 240 -17.92 1.55 -1.97
N LYS A 241 -18.63 2.58 -1.50
CA LYS A 241 -19.41 2.53 -0.23
C LYS A 241 -20.51 1.49 -0.24
N VAL A 242 -21.06 1.25 -1.43
CA VAL A 242 -22.08 0.22 -1.64
C VAL A 242 -21.43 -1.11 -2.04
N GLY A 243 -20.11 -1.20 -1.93
CA GLY A 243 -19.29 -2.30 -2.40
C GLY A 243 -19.30 -2.47 -3.91
N GLN A 244 -18.70 -3.57 -4.34
CA GLN A 244 -18.63 -3.98 -5.74
C GLN A 244 -19.25 -5.36 -5.93
N PRO A 245 -19.87 -5.62 -7.10
CA PRO A 245 -20.44 -6.91 -7.42
C PRO A 245 -19.36 -7.96 -7.73
N GLU A 246 -18.15 -7.58 -8.10
CA GLU A 246 -17.07 -8.52 -8.37
C GLU A 246 -16.43 -9.02 -7.08
N ARG A 247 -16.12 -10.32 -7.02
CA ARG A 247 -15.37 -10.92 -5.90
C ARG A 247 -13.87 -10.61 -5.96
N ASN A 248 -13.36 -10.21 -7.12
CA ASN A 248 -11.96 -9.84 -7.29
C ASN A 248 -11.67 -8.52 -6.56
N PHE A 249 -10.85 -8.59 -5.50
CA PHE A 249 -10.43 -7.42 -4.72
C PHE A 249 -9.79 -6.32 -5.58
N PHE A 250 -9.04 -6.70 -6.61
CA PHE A 250 -8.31 -5.79 -7.50
C PHE A 250 -9.15 -5.31 -8.70
N GLN A 251 -10.47 -5.50 -8.68
CA GLN A 251 -11.32 -5.06 -9.78
C GLN A 251 -11.34 -3.53 -9.93
N HIS A 252 -11.50 -2.83 -8.80
CA HIS A 252 -11.72 -1.40 -8.77
C HIS A 252 -10.67 -0.65 -7.94
N ALA A 253 -10.47 0.61 -8.30
CA ALA A 253 -9.61 1.52 -7.58
C ALA A 253 -10.12 1.83 -6.17
N LEU A 254 -9.20 2.24 -5.31
CA LEU A 254 -9.46 2.62 -3.91
C LEU A 254 -9.02 4.07 -3.71
N CYS A 255 -9.79 4.88 -3.00
CA CYS A 255 -9.51 6.31 -2.85
C CYS A 255 -9.57 6.76 -1.38
N THR A 256 -8.79 7.78 -1.02
CA THR A 256 -8.83 8.42 0.31
C THR A 256 -10.06 9.28 0.55
N ALA A 257 -10.82 9.56 -0.52
CA ALA A 257 -12.12 10.20 -0.45
C ALA A 257 -13.17 9.29 -1.06
N VAL A 258 -14.38 9.35 -0.52
CA VAL A 258 -15.46 8.47 -0.93
C VAL A 258 -16.74 9.26 -1.11
N THR A 259 -17.44 9.05 -2.23
CA THR A 259 -18.57 9.88 -2.69
C THR A 259 -19.70 10.04 -1.66
N GLU A 260 -20.10 11.27 -1.34
CA GLU A 260 -21.17 11.56 -0.36
C GLU A 260 -22.55 11.03 -0.75
N LYS A 261 -22.74 10.59 -2.00
CA LYS A 261 -23.97 9.91 -2.44
C LYS A 261 -24.11 8.55 -1.76
N ILE A 262 -24.68 8.58 -0.56
CA ILE A 262 -24.94 7.40 0.26
C ILE A 262 -26.43 7.06 0.28
N PRO A 263 -26.80 5.77 0.39
CA PRO A 263 -28.20 5.39 0.63
C PRO A 263 -28.73 6.07 1.89
N ALA A 264 -29.97 6.57 1.85
CA ALA A 264 -30.56 7.36 2.93
C ALA A 264 -30.48 6.66 4.31
N MET A 265 -30.55 5.34 4.32
CA MET A 265 -30.44 4.55 5.55
C MET A 265 -29.06 4.58 6.21
N THR A 266 -28.01 4.92 5.46
CA THR A 266 -26.64 5.05 6.01
C THR A 266 -26.34 6.44 6.56
N ILE A 267 -27.26 7.41 6.37
CA ILE A 267 -27.14 8.77 6.90
C ILE A 267 -26.95 8.79 8.43
N PRO A 268 -27.66 7.99 9.25
CA PRO A 268 -27.41 7.95 10.69
C PRO A 268 -25.97 7.54 11.05
N PHE A 269 -25.35 6.61 10.31
CA PHE A 269 -23.95 6.25 10.51
C PHE A 269 -23.03 7.42 10.20
N LEU A 270 -23.24 8.10 9.07
CA LEU A 270 -22.45 9.28 8.75
C LEU A 270 -22.61 10.39 9.78
N ARG A 271 -23.84 10.68 10.22
CA ARG A 271 -24.11 11.66 11.27
C ARG A 271 -23.40 11.31 12.58
N ARG A 272 -23.18 10.02 12.86
CA ARG A 272 -22.39 9.60 14.02
C ARG A 272 -20.91 9.90 13.83
N PHE A 273 -20.37 9.64 12.64
CA PHE A 273 -18.98 10.00 12.31
C PHE A 273 -18.77 11.51 12.22
N SER A 274 -19.81 12.30 11.91
CA SER A 274 -19.79 13.77 11.96
C SER A 274 -19.48 14.35 13.34
N ARG A 275 -19.45 13.52 14.40
CA ARG A 275 -18.98 13.95 15.73
C ARG A 275 -17.46 14.05 15.83
N TYR A 276 -16.74 13.40 14.94
CA TYR A 276 -15.28 13.33 14.94
C TYR A 276 -14.64 14.13 13.81
N SER A 277 -15.36 14.33 12.71
CA SER A 277 -14.89 15.07 11.53
C SER A 277 -16.09 15.64 10.78
N ASP A 278 -15.99 16.86 10.28
CA ASP A 278 -16.95 17.48 9.37
C ASP A 278 -16.91 16.81 7.97
N TYR A 279 -15.83 16.10 7.67
CA TYR A 279 -15.62 15.37 6.42
C TYR A 279 -15.40 13.86 6.65
N PRO A 280 -16.36 13.13 7.23
CA PRO A 280 -16.18 11.72 7.65
C PRO A 280 -15.96 10.72 6.50
N LEU A 281 -15.96 11.22 5.26
CA LEU A 281 -15.83 10.47 4.02
C LEU A 281 -14.59 10.87 3.22
N SER A 282 -13.74 11.72 3.79
CA SER A 282 -12.48 12.14 3.23
C SER A 282 -11.41 12.02 4.30
N LEU A 283 -10.23 11.53 3.92
CA LEU A 283 -9.09 11.42 4.81
C LEU A 283 -8.02 12.43 4.41
N GLY A 284 -7.31 12.91 5.43
CA GLY A 284 -6.14 13.77 5.28
C GLY A 284 -4.97 13.04 4.64
N LEU A 285 -4.05 13.82 4.05
CA LEU A 285 -2.82 13.33 3.44
C LEU A 285 -1.58 14.13 3.86
N SER A 286 -1.76 15.30 4.50
CA SER A 286 -0.67 16.19 4.87
C SER A 286 0.35 15.57 5.80
N GLU A 287 -0.06 14.63 6.67
CA GLU A 287 0.86 13.99 7.60
C GLU A 287 1.91 13.15 6.88
N LEU A 288 1.56 12.53 5.74
CA LEU A 288 2.50 11.81 4.90
C LEU A 288 3.59 12.72 4.35
N CYS A 289 3.26 14.00 4.13
CA CYS A 289 4.15 14.99 3.56
C CYS A 289 4.95 15.78 4.60
N GLN A 290 4.59 15.68 5.88
CA GLN A 290 5.32 16.33 6.97
C GLN A 290 6.67 15.68 7.27
N TYR A 291 6.84 14.38 7.02
CA TYR A 291 8.07 13.66 7.34
C TYR A 291 8.47 12.75 6.19
N ASN A 292 9.76 12.64 5.91
CA ASN A 292 10.27 11.67 4.94
C ASN A 292 10.51 10.28 5.58
N ALA A 293 11.00 9.32 4.79
CA ALA A 293 11.26 7.94 5.24
C ALA A 293 12.31 7.87 6.36
N GLN A 294 13.21 8.85 6.47
CA GLN A 294 14.22 8.94 7.52
C GLN A 294 13.67 9.60 8.79
N GLY A 295 12.43 10.12 8.77
CA GLY A 295 11.84 10.85 9.88
C GLY A 295 12.28 12.31 9.98
N HIS A 296 12.90 12.87 8.94
CA HIS A 296 13.18 14.31 8.89
C HIS A 296 11.90 15.08 8.58
N ALA A 297 11.61 16.10 9.39
CA ALA A 297 10.46 16.97 9.21
C ALA A 297 10.67 17.91 8.01
N THR A 298 9.60 18.14 7.26
CA THR A 298 9.46 19.22 6.30
C THR A 298 8.98 20.47 7.04
N PRO A 299 9.57 21.65 6.82
CA PRO A 299 9.09 22.89 7.42
C PRO A 299 7.60 23.13 7.12
N ASP A 300 6.83 23.57 8.12
CA ASP A 300 5.36 23.70 8.01
C ASP A 300 4.91 24.55 6.81
N ASP A 301 5.66 25.59 6.44
CA ASP A 301 5.41 26.47 5.30
C ASP A 301 5.77 25.85 3.95
N GLN A 302 6.44 24.70 3.95
CA GLN A 302 6.86 23.95 2.77
C GLN A 302 6.11 22.63 2.59
N VAL A 303 5.27 22.23 3.56
CA VAL A 303 4.47 21.01 3.48
C VAL A 303 3.51 21.10 2.29
N ASN A 304 3.79 20.32 1.25
CA ASN A 304 2.98 20.24 0.04
C ASN A 304 2.51 18.81 -0.18
N PHE A 305 1.20 18.65 -0.36
CA PHE A 305 0.50 17.36 -0.38
C PHE A 305 -0.68 17.42 -1.37
N PRO A 306 -1.12 16.28 -1.92
CA PRO A 306 -2.26 16.23 -2.84
C PRO A 306 -3.60 16.32 -2.10
N PHE A 307 -4.65 16.73 -2.82
CA PHE A 307 -6.01 16.78 -2.28
C PHE A 307 -6.62 15.40 -2.05
N ALA A 308 -6.36 14.45 -2.96
CA ALA A 308 -6.82 13.07 -2.86
C ALA A 308 -5.81 12.11 -3.51
N LEU A 309 -5.78 10.87 -3.00
CA LEU A 309 -4.94 9.79 -3.49
C LEU A 309 -5.83 8.59 -3.87
N CYS A 310 -5.46 7.91 -4.95
CA CYS A 310 -6.14 6.76 -5.49
C CYS A 310 -5.12 5.64 -5.79
N LEU A 311 -5.43 4.43 -5.33
CA LEU A 311 -4.72 3.22 -5.73
C LEU A 311 -5.49 2.57 -6.87
N GLN A 312 -4.88 2.52 -8.04
CA GLN A 312 -5.40 1.83 -9.21
C GLN A 312 -4.77 0.43 -9.26
N PRO A 313 -5.55 -0.65 -9.07
CA PRO A 313 -5.03 -2.00 -9.23
C PRO A 313 -4.47 -2.21 -10.64
N VAL A 314 -3.30 -2.85 -10.70
CA VAL A 314 -2.66 -3.32 -11.95
C VAL A 314 -2.48 -4.83 -11.97
N VAL A 315 -2.77 -5.51 -10.85
CA VAL A 315 -2.74 -6.96 -10.73
C VAL A 315 -3.78 -7.56 -11.66
N GLN A 316 -3.30 -8.31 -12.65
CA GLN A 316 -4.12 -9.15 -13.52
C GLN A 316 -3.80 -10.60 -13.17
N ILE A 317 -4.70 -11.25 -12.42
CA ILE A 317 -4.55 -12.66 -12.09
C ILE A 317 -5.68 -13.40 -12.81
N PRO A 318 -5.37 -14.13 -13.90
CA PRO A 318 -6.38 -14.88 -14.66
C PRO A 318 -7.22 -15.81 -13.79
N ALA A 319 -6.61 -16.43 -12.78
CA ALA A 319 -7.35 -17.27 -11.82
C ALA A 319 -8.45 -16.49 -11.08
N LEU A 320 -8.24 -15.21 -10.74
CA LEU A 320 -9.26 -14.37 -10.12
C LEU A 320 -10.37 -13.99 -11.11
N GLU A 321 -10.05 -13.86 -12.39
CA GLU A 321 -11.03 -13.57 -13.45
C GLU A 321 -11.93 -14.78 -13.73
N ASP A 322 -11.35 -15.97 -13.84
CA ASP A 322 -12.09 -17.22 -14.00
C ASP A 322 -13.01 -17.48 -12.81
N ILE A 323 -12.53 -17.21 -11.60
CA ILE A 323 -13.32 -17.25 -10.36
C ILE A 323 -14.48 -16.24 -10.39
N ALA A 324 -14.23 -15.02 -10.87
CA ALA A 324 -15.26 -13.98 -10.91
C ALA A 324 -16.38 -14.32 -11.91
N ASN A 325 -16.03 -15.00 -13.00
CA ASN A 325 -16.97 -15.39 -14.05
C ASN A 325 -17.73 -16.69 -13.73
N ASN A 326 -17.18 -17.54 -12.87
CA ASN A 326 -17.86 -18.75 -12.45
C ASN A 326 -18.95 -18.38 -11.44
N SER A 327 -20.22 -18.47 -11.86
CA SER A 327 -21.40 -18.12 -11.06
C SER A 327 -21.66 -19.06 -9.88
N ASP A 328 -20.65 -19.81 -9.45
CA ASP A 328 -20.79 -20.73 -8.34
C ASP A 328 -21.03 -19.93 -7.05
N SER A 329 -22.31 -19.90 -6.67
CA SER A 329 -22.83 -19.14 -5.54
C SER A 329 -22.24 -19.60 -4.21
N ASP A 330 -21.60 -20.77 -4.20
CA ASP A 330 -21.30 -21.51 -2.99
C ASP A 330 -19.95 -21.11 -2.36
N ARG A 331 -19.11 -20.34 -3.06
CA ARG A 331 -17.89 -19.81 -2.42
C ARG A 331 -18.25 -18.80 -1.32
N PRO A 332 -17.59 -18.88 -0.15
CA PRO A 332 -17.83 -17.93 0.93
C PRO A 332 -17.36 -16.53 0.51
N PHE A 333 -17.98 -15.49 1.08
CA PHE A 333 -17.71 -14.12 0.67
C PHE A 333 -16.27 -13.66 0.92
N ASP A 334 -15.63 -14.24 1.93
CA ASP A 334 -14.27 -13.93 2.35
C ASP A 334 -13.21 -14.76 1.62
N ALA A 335 -13.62 -15.52 0.59
CA ALA A 335 -12.72 -16.26 -0.28
C ALA A 335 -11.61 -15.39 -0.90
N PHE A 336 -11.84 -14.08 -1.07
CA PHE A 336 -10.82 -13.15 -1.55
C PHE A 336 -9.55 -13.14 -0.67
N ILE A 337 -9.66 -13.45 0.63
CA ILE A 337 -8.53 -13.54 1.54
C ILE A 337 -7.61 -14.67 1.08
N ASP A 338 -8.18 -15.86 0.89
CA ASP A 338 -7.43 -17.04 0.47
C ASP A 338 -6.90 -16.89 -0.96
N ASP A 339 -7.73 -16.32 -1.85
CA ASP A 339 -7.37 -16.09 -3.24
C ASP A 339 -6.14 -15.16 -3.36
N ILE A 340 -6.09 -14.08 -2.57
CA ILE A 340 -4.92 -13.18 -2.55
C ILE A 340 -3.69 -13.92 -2.02
N GLN A 341 -3.80 -14.66 -0.92
CA GLN A 341 -2.66 -15.39 -0.34
C GLN A 341 -2.10 -16.45 -1.30
N GLN A 342 -2.98 -17.14 -2.02
CA GLN A 342 -2.60 -18.22 -2.92
C GLN A 342 -2.02 -17.71 -4.25
N HIS A 343 -2.53 -16.58 -4.76
CA HIS A 343 -2.28 -16.18 -6.14
C HIS A 343 -1.44 -14.91 -6.31
N VAL A 344 -1.21 -14.12 -5.25
CA VAL A 344 -0.37 -12.91 -5.33
C VAL A 344 1.02 -13.19 -4.73
N PRO A 345 2.04 -13.50 -5.54
CA PRO A 345 3.39 -13.74 -5.03
C PRO A 345 4.05 -12.45 -4.52
N ALA A 346 5.14 -12.63 -3.76
CA ALA A 346 6.06 -11.52 -3.46
C ALA A 346 6.65 -10.94 -4.76
N GLY A 347 6.99 -9.66 -4.77
CA GLY A 347 7.49 -8.95 -5.95
C GLY A 347 6.40 -8.50 -6.92
N THR A 348 5.12 -8.68 -6.60
CA THR A 348 4.01 -8.29 -7.46
C THR A 348 3.79 -6.79 -7.40
N HIS A 349 3.64 -6.16 -8.58
CA HIS A 349 3.15 -4.80 -8.70
C HIS A 349 1.65 -4.79 -8.39
N LEU A 350 1.29 -4.26 -7.21
CA LEU A 350 -0.09 -4.31 -6.70
C LEU A 350 -0.94 -3.18 -7.26
N PHE A 351 -0.44 -1.95 -7.13
CA PHE A 351 -1.18 -0.74 -7.46
C PHE A 351 -0.28 0.31 -8.08
N ASP A 352 -0.82 1.04 -9.06
CA ASP A 352 -0.34 2.36 -9.43
C ASP A 352 -0.94 3.41 -8.48
N ILE A 353 -0.15 4.41 -8.11
CA ILE A 353 -0.55 5.51 -7.22
C ILE A 353 -0.88 6.73 -8.07
N TYR A 354 -2.13 7.14 -8.02
CA TYR A 354 -2.64 8.35 -8.66
C TYR A 354 -3.02 9.38 -7.62
N VAL A 355 -2.87 10.66 -7.95
CA VAL A 355 -3.25 11.78 -7.08
C VAL A 355 -3.98 12.86 -7.85
N ALA A 356 -4.89 13.55 -7.15
CA ALA A 356 -5.43 14.83 -7.56
C ALA A 356 -4.71 15.93 -6.76
N PRO A 357 -3.85 16.75 -7.39
CA PRO A 357 -3.07 17.77 -6.67
C PRO A 357 -3.93 18.82 -5.96
N THR A 358 -5.11 19.14 -6.51
CA THR A 358 -6.03 20.17 -6.01
C THR A 358 -7.49 19.69 -6.13
N PRO A 359 -8.45 20.35 -5.45
CA PRO A 359 -9.87 20.05 -5.62
C PRO A 359 -10.32 20.06 -7.09
N GLU A 360 -9.84 21.01 -7.88
CA GLU A 360 -10.17 21.18 -9.30
C GLU A 360 -9.60 20.11 -10.19
N SER A 361 -8.57 19.41 -9.72
CA SER A 361 -7.99 18.29 -10.45
C SER A 361 -8.86 17.04 -10.37
N VAL A 362 -9.76 16.96 -9.39
CA VAL A 362 -10.75 15.89 -9.33
C VAL A 362 -11.68 15.99 -10.54
N GLY A 363 -11.74 14.92 -11.32
CA GLY A 363 -12.59 14.90 -12.51
C GLY A 363 -12.01 15.59 -13.74
N LYS A 364 -10.75 16.06 -13.67
CA LYS A 364 -10.06 16.68 -14.79
C LYS A 364 -8.88 15.81 -15.18
N SER A 365 -9.08 15.06 -16.25
CA SER A 365 -8.12 14.10 -16.79
C SER A 365 -6.67 14.62 -16.82
N LYS A 366 -6.41 15.76 -17.47
CA LYS A 366 -5.05 16.35 -17.58
C LYS A 366 -4.39 16.83 -16.28
N GLN A 367 -5.07 16.75 -15.15
CA GLN A 367 -4.56 17.23 -13.87
C GLN A 367 -4.32 16.11 -12.86
N CYS A 368 -4.94 14.94 -13.05
CA CYS A 368 -4.56 13.75 -12.29
C CYS A 368 -3.12 13.35 -12.62
N GLN A 369 -2.38 12.86 -11.64
CA GLN A 369 -0.97 12.51 -11.80
C GLN A 369 -0.74 11.07 -11.33
N ARG A 370 -0.06 10.25 -12.12
CA ARG A 370 0.49 8.96 -11.69
C ARG A 370 1.87 9.20 -11.12
N ILE A 371 2.02 9.03 -9.81
CA ILE A 371 3.21 9.48 -9.06
C ILE A 371 4.07 8.33 -8.52
N GLY A 372 3.58 7.09 -8.58
CA GLY A 372 4.33 5.97 -8.03
C GLY A 372 3.60 4.64 -8.17
N ARG A 373 4.12 3.64 -7.47
CA ARG A 373 3.58 2.29 -7.42
C ARG A 373 3.79 1.62 -6.06
N VAL A 374 2.96 0.62 -5.78
CA VAL A 374 3.03 -0.26 -4.63
C VAL A 374 3.47 -1.65 -5.08
N MET A 375 4.60 -2.12 -4.56
CA MET A 375 5.16 -3.45 -4.85
C MET A 375 5.10 -4.32 -3.60
N SER A 376 4.57 -5.55 -3.67
CA SER A 376 4.73 -6.51 -2.57
C SER A 376 6.19 -6.92 -2.45
N THR A 377 6.72 -6.99 -1.22
CA THR A 377 8.08 -7.49 -0.94
C THR A 377 8.06 -8.80 -0.18
N SER A 378 6.88 -9.25 0.24
CA SER A 378 6.64 -10.55 0.90
C SER A 378 5.30 -11.14 0.45
N SER A 379 5.10 -12.42 0.74
CA SER A 379 3.81 -13.09 0.57
C SER A 379 2.77 -12.53 1.53
N PHE A 380 1.50 -12.63 1.14
CA PHE A 380 0.39 -12.19 1.99
C PHE A 380 0.12 -13.17 3.14
N LEU A 381 0.01 -12.62 4.34
CA LEU A 381 -0.40 -13.33 5.56
C LEU A 381 -1.83 -12.94 5.93
N TYR A 382 -2.55 -13.86 6.56
CA TYR A 382 -3.87 -13.58 7.10
C TYR A 382 -3.78 -12.56 8.26
N SER A 383 -4.62 -11.52 8.19
CA SER A 383 -4.74 -10.48 9.19
C SER A 383 -6.06 -10.65 9.95
N SER A 384 -5.95 -10.98 11.24
CA SER A 384 -7.08 -11.21 12.13
C SER A 384 -7.53 -9.92 12.86
N PRO A 385 -8.72 -9.90 13.49
CA PRO A 385 -9.18 -8.74 14.24
C PRO A 385 -8.34 -8.44 15.49
N THR A 386 -7.52 -9.39 15.92
CA THR A 386 -6.70 -9.37 17.16
C THR A 386 -5.20 -9.31 16.85
N ASP A 387 -4.83 -9.07 15.60
CA ASP A 387 -3.45 -9.09 15.11
C ASP A 387 -2.57 -7.90 15.58
N GLY A 388 -3.15 -6.97 16.34
CA GLY A 388 -2.47 -5.81 16.89
C GLY A 388 -2.22 -4.66 15.91
N LEU A 389 -2.56 -4.79 14.62
CA LEU A 389 -2.28 -3.77 13.60
C LEU A 389 -3.24 -2.57 13.71
N THR A 390 -2.74 -1.37 13.92
CA THR A 390 -3.57 -0.15 13.82
C THR A 390 -3.15 0.68 12.62
N PHE A 391 -4.11 1.18 11.85
CA PHE A 391 -3.88 2.15 10.79
C PHE A 391 -4.59 3.43 11.20
N ARG A 392 -3.82 4.46 11.54
CA ARG A 392 -4.37 5.74 11.97
C ARG A 392 -5.09 6.41 10.80
N HIS A 393 -6.24 7.01 11.10
CA HIS A 393 -6.93 7.87 10.15
C HIS A 393 -6.39 9.29 10.34
N GLN A 394 -6.03 9.95 9.24
CA GLN A 394 -5.78 11.38 9.29
C GLN A 394 -7.08 12.13 9.03
N SER A 395 -7.40 13.11 9.86
CA SER A 395 -8.58 13.96 9.68
C SER A 395 -8.40 14.85 8.46
N LYS A 396 -9.48 15.10 7.70
CA LYS A 396 -9.38 16.01 6.54
C LYS A 396 -9.17 17.46 6.97
N GLU A 397 -9.61 17.80 8.17
CA GLU A 397 -9.48 19.11 8.80
C GLU A 397 -8.00 19.50 8.95
N ASP A 398 -7.11 18.55 9.19
CA ASP A 398 -5.66 18.81 9.27
C ASP A 398 -5.12 19.32 7.93
N ASP A 399 -5.58 18.75 6.81
CA ASP A 399 -5.26 19.24 5.47
C ASP A 399 -5.82 20.65 5.24
N LEU A 400 -7.08 20.88 5.64
CA LEU A 400 -7.75 22.17 5.45
C LEU A 400 -7.15 23.27 6.34
N ALA A 401 -6.57 22.92 7.49
CA ALA A 401 -5.85 23.86 8.33
C ALA A 401 -4.60 24.43 7.62
N LEU A 402 -3.89 23.58 6.86
CA LEU A 402 -2.73 23.94 6.03
C LEU A 402 -3.13 24.57 4.69
N ARG A 403 -4.28 24.18 4.14
CA ARG A 403 -4.82 24.64 2.85
C ARG A 403 -6.23 25.17 3.00
N ARG A 404 -6.37 26.28 3.73
CA ARG A 404 -7.69 26.86 4.09
C ARG A 404 -8.54 27.22 2.88
N ASP A 405 -7.93 27.56 1.75
CA ASP A 405 -8.64 27.85 0.52
C ASP A 405 -9.34 26.61 -0.10
N TRP A 406 -8.91 25.40 0.25
CA TRP A 406 -9.47 24.18 -0.32
C TRP A 406 -10.91 23.91 0.10
N GLU A 407 -11.32 24.34 1.29
CA GLU A 407 -12.68 24.15 1.78
C GLU A 407 -13.69 24.85 0.85
N GLU A 408 -13.48 26.14 0.58
CA GLU A 408 -14.31 26.88 -0.36
C GLU A 408 -14.27 26.26 -1.76
N ARG A 409 -13.08 25.88 -2.23
CA ARG A 409 -12.88 25.32 -3.57
C ARG A 409 -13.55 23.97 -3.76
N MET A 410 -13.53 23.08 -2.77
CA MET A 410 -14.19 21.76 -2.87
C MET A 410 -15.71 21.83 -2.84
N HIS A 411 -16.27 22.91 -2.27
CA HIS A 411 -17.71 23.18 -2.25
C HIS A 411 -18.19 24.00 -3.45
N SER A 412 -17.34 24.84 -4.05
CA SER A 412 -17.67 25.64 -5.24
C SER A 412 -17.37 24.94 -6.57
N THR A 413 -16.34 24.09 -6.62
CA THR A 413 -15.96 23.38 -7.84
C THR A 413 -16.93 22.25 -8.14
N THR A 414 -17.49 22.26 -9.35
CA THR A 414 -18.38 21.21 -9.86
C THR A 414 -17.62 20.22 -10.74
N VAL A 415 -17.93 18.93 -10.57
CA VAL A 415 -17.42 17.83 -11.37
C VAL A 415 -18.58 17.11 -12.04
N ARG A 416 -18.34 16.55 -13.24
CA ARG A 416 -19.31 15.73 -13.97
C ARG A 416 -18.73 14.33 -14.17
N CYS A 417 -19.44 13.30 -13.71
CA CYS A 417 -19.11 11.89 -13.96
C CYS A 417 -19.53 11.48 -15.38
N GLN A 418 -19.03 10.33 -15.87
CA GLN A 418 -19.39 9.82 -17.20
C GLN A 418 -20.89 9.50 -17.35
N ASP A 419 -21.56 9.11 -16.27
CA ASP A 419 -23.01 8.85 -16.24
C ASP A 419 -23.87 10.13 -16.31
N GLY A 420 -23.25 11.31 -16.44
CA GLY A 420 -23.91 12.61 -16.48
C GLY A 420 -24.22 13.21 -15.11
N THR A 421 -23.98 12.47 -14.02
CA THR A 421 -24.06 12.99 -12.66
C THR A 421 -23.19 14.22 -12.51
N GLN A 422 -23.76 15.29 -11.95
CA GLN A 422 -23.04 16.50 -11.57
C GLN A 422 -23.17 16.76 -10.08
N GLY A 423 -22.15 17.37 -9.51
CA GLY A 423 -22.06 17.66 -8.08
C GLY A 423 -20.73 18.30 -7.74
N THR A 424 -20.60 18.75 -6.50
CA THR A 424 -19.37 19.39 -6.03
C THR A 424 -18.25 18.35 -5.88
N VAL A 425 -16.99 18.81 -5.87
CA VAL A 425 -15.82 17.96 -5.57
C VAL A 425 -16.01 17.24 -4.23
N ALA A 426 -16.44 17.94 -3.18
CA ALA A 426 -16.73 17.33 -1.88
C ALA A 426 -17.69 16.12 -1.97
N LYS A 427 -18.73 16.24 -2.82
CA LYS A 427 -19.77 15.21 -2.97
C LYS A 427 -19.35 14.04 -3.85
N LEU A 428 -18.55 14.31 -4.88
CA LEU A 428 -18.30 13.36 -5.96
C LEU A 428 -16.88 12.80 -5.99
N THR A 429 -15.94 13.30 -5.18
CA THR A 429 -14.60 12.70 -5.11
C THR A 429 -14.71 11.26 -4.63
N GLY A 430 -14.17 10.34 -5.41
CA GLY A 430 -14.10 8.92 -5.09
C GLY A 430 -13.54 8.10 -6.24
N TRP A 431 -13.33 6.81 -5.97
CA TRP A 431 -12.66 5.89 -6.89
C TRP A 431 -13.20 5.92 -8.33
N GLN A 432 -14.53 6.00 -8.51
CA GLN A 432 -15.15 5.92 -9.83
C GLN A 432 -14.72 7.07 -10.75
N ILE A 433 -14.61 8.29 -10.21
CA ILE A 433 -14.10 9.43 -10.99
C ILE A 433 -12.65 9.19 -11.40
N PHE A 434 -11.82 8.67 -10.49
CA PHE A 434 -10.44 8.34 -10.83
C PHE A 434 -10.39 7.26 -11.93
N GLU A 435 -11.14 6.17 -11.81
CA GLU A 435 -11.19 5.12 -12.83
C GLU A 435 -11.66 5.63 -14.19
N ASP A 436 -12.71 6.44 -14.20
CA ASP A 436 -13.23 7.08 -15.42
C ASP A 436 -12.14 7.89 -16.13
N HIS A 437 -11.21 8.52 -15.41
CA HIS A 437 -10.11 9.26 -16.02
C HIS A 437 -8.90 8.38 -16.36
N ILE A 438 -8.56 7.44 -15.47
CA ILE A 438 -7.37 6.60 -15.62
C ILE A 438 -7.57 5.55 -16.71
N ARG A 439 -8.66 4.78 -16.66
CA ARG A 439 -8.91 3.65 -17.56
C ARG A 439 -9.55 4.08 -18.87
N VAL A 440 -10.60 4.90 -18.80
CA VAL A 440 -11.39 5.23 -20.00
C VAL A 440 -10.70 6.31 -20.84
N ASN A 441 -10.22 7.37 -20.19
CA ASN A 441 -9.62 8.49 -20.90
C ASN A 441 -8.11 8.37 -21.08
N ALA A 442 -7.43 7.58 -20.22
CA ALA A 442 -5.97 7.45 -20.17
C ALA A 442 -5.24 8.80 -20.20
N ASP A 443 -5.88 9.82 -19.65
CA ASP A 443 -5.47 11.21 -19.74
C ASP A 443 -5.14 11.64 -18.31
N TYR A 444 -3.85 11.62 -18.01
CA TYR A 444 -3.22 11.97 -16.74
C TYR A 444 -1.74 12.28 -16.98
N VAL A 445 -1.09 12.99 -16.05
CA VAL A 445 0.35 13.25 -16.07
C VAL A 445 1.06 12.02 -15.51
N ASP A 446 1.81 11.32 -16.35
CA ASP A 446 2.56 10.12 -15.95
C ASP A 446 4.02 10.48 -15.61
N PHE A 447 4.37 10.51 -14.33
CA PHE A 447 5.72 10.86 -13.90
C PHE A 447 6.76 9.84 -14.39
N GLU A 448 6.38 8.58 -14.56
CA GLU A 448 7.28 7.53 -15.07
C GLU A 448 7.65 7.78 -16.54
N LYS A 449 6.66 8.11 -17.38
CA LYS A 449 6.89 8.33 -18.83
C LYS A 449 7.54 9.67 -19.15
N GLN A 450 7.34 10.68 -18.31
CA GLN A 450 7.89 12.02 -18.54
C GLN A 450 9.32 12.18 -18.08
N ARG A 451 9.94 11.11 -17.56
CA ARG A 451 11.37 11.05 -17.36
C ARG A 451 12.04 11.23 -18.73
N LYS A 452 12.56 12.45 -18.97
CA LYS A 452 13.45 12.69 -20.12
C LYS A 452 14.48 11.57 -20.08
N ALA A 453 14.61 10.83 -21.19
CA ALA A 453 15.68 9.85 -21.32
C ALA A 453 16.95 10.52 -20.78
N PRO A 454 17.66 9.89 -19.83
CA PRO A 454 18.86 10.49 -19.26
C PRO A 454 19.68 10.98 -20.45
N LYS A 455 19.99 12.29 -20.50
CA LYS A 455 20.74 12.85 -21.61
C LYS A 455 21.92 11.93 -21.82
N ALA A 456 21.95 11.26 -22.97
CA ALA A 456 22.97 10.27 -23.24
C ALA A 456 24.29 11.02 -23.12
N VAL A 457 25.06 10.70 -22.08
CA VAL A 457 26.41 11.23 -21.94
C VAL A 457 27.22 10.47 -22.98
N SER A 458 27.27 11.02 -24.19
CA SER A 458 28.17 10.52 -25.21
C SER A 458 29.58 10.98 -24.83
N PHE A 459 30.46 10.02 -24.63
CA PHE A 459 31.89 10.29 -24.61
C PHE A 459 32.31 10.40 -26.08
N GLN A 460 32.68 11.60 -26.53
CA GLN A 460 33.44 11.71 -27.76
C GLN A 460 34.79 11.04 -27.50
N ASP A 461 35.13 10.03 -28.29
CA ASP A 461 36.51 9.57 -28.42
C ASP A 461 37.26 10.68 -29.15
N ASP A 462 37.67 11.72 -28.41
CA ASP A 462 38.63 12.68 -28.90
C ASP A 462 39.98 11.94 -28.95
N ASP A 463 40.49 11.66 -30.17
CA ASP A 463 41.81 11.06 -30.44
C ASP A 463 43.00 11.94 -29.95
N HIS A 464 42.74 12.96 -29.14
CA HIS A 464 43.76 13.81 -28.53
C HIS A 464 43.96 13.44 -27.06
N HIS A 465 44.96 12.56 -26.84
CA HIS A 465 45.61 12.37 -25.55
C HIS A 465 46.43 13.62 -25.18
N ASP A 466 45.75 14.65 -24.67
CA ASP A 466 46.45 15.72 -23.97
C ASP A 466 46.79 15.23 -22.55
N ASP A 467 48.06 14.84 -22.35
CA ASP A 467 48.61 14.49 -21.03
C ASP A 467 48.61 15.74 -20.13
N VAL A 468 47.62 15.85 -19.26
CA VAL A 468 47.60 16.87 -18.20
C VAL A 468 48.53 16.40 -17.08
N SER A 469 49.77 16.89 -17.08
CA SER A 469 50.71 16.64 -15.97
C SER A 469 50.49 17.66 -14.85
N ILE A 470 50.09 17.19 -13.67
CA ILE A 470 50.16 17.97 -12.42
C ILE A 470 51.40 17.48 -11.67
N PRO A 471 52.35 18.36 -11.27
CA PRO A 471 53.55 17.94 -10.57
C PRO A 471 53.22 17.14 -9.29
N GLY A 472 53.73 15.91 -9.20
CA GLY A 472 53.53 15.00 -8.05
C GLY A 472 52.35 14.05 -8.17
N TRP A 473 51.53 14.13 -9.23
CA TRP A 473 50.39 13.22 -9.44
C TRP A 473 50.36 12.71 -10.88
N THR A 474 50.36 11.39 -11.06
CA THR A 474 50.20 10.75 -12.37
C THR A 474 48.78 10.19 -12.46
N PHE A 475 47.93 10.83 -13.26
CA PHE A 475 46.57 10.35 -13.52
C PHE A 475 46.53 9.71 -14.91
N CYS A 476 46.24 8.42 -15.01
CA CYS A 476 46.05 7.75 -16.30
C CYS A 476 44.56 7.82 -16.72
N GLY A 477 44.28 8.45 -17.87
CA GLY A 477 43.05 8.21 -18.64
C GLY A 477 41.83 9.11 -18.34
N PHE A 478 41.95 10.42 -18.46
CA PHE A 478 40.77 11.29 -18.51
C PHE A 478 40.12 11.24 -19.90
N ARG A 479 38.83 10.88 -19.97
CA ARG A 479 37.98 11.16 -21.12
C ARG A 479 37.18 12.43 -20.83
N LYS A 480 37.22 13.39 -21.74
CA LYS A 480 36.47 14.64 -21.60
C LYS A 480 34.98 14.34 -21.80
N ALA A 481 34.21 14.34 -20.72
CA ALA A 481 32.76 14.23 -20.82
C ALA A 481 32.22 15.57 -21.33
N ARG A 482 31.70 15.61 -22.56
CA ARG A 482 30.99 16.77 -23.07
C ARG A 482 29.51 16.56 -22.80
N VAL A 483 28.94 17.35 -21.89
CA VAL A 483 27.49 17.36 -21.66
C VAL A 483 26.89 18.38 -22.61
N GLU A 484 26.16 17.93 -23.63
CA GLU A 484 25.35 18.85 -24.45
C GLU A 484 24.17 19.34 -23.59
N VAL A 485 24.23 20.63 -23.20
CA VAL A 485 23.23 21.30 -22.37
C VAL A 485 22.06 21.78 -23.21
#